data_AF-A0AAQ4CZ12-F1
#
_entry.id   AF-A0AAQ4CZ12-F1
#
_cell.length_a   1.000
_cell.length_b   1.000
_cell.length_c   1.000
_cell.angle_alpha   90.00
_cell.angle_beta   90.00
_cell.angle_gamma   90.00
#
_symmetry.space_group_name_H-M   'P 1'
#
loop_
_entity.id
_entity.type
_entity.pdbx_description
1 polymer ?
#
loop_
_entity_poly.entity_id
_entity_poly.type
_entity_poly.pdbx_seq_one_letter_code
_entity_poly.pdbx_strand_id
1 'polypeptide(L)'
;MLEKVRVGETPCWSNFVLEKLRVGATSCWRNFVFEKLRAGETPRWRNSALEKDRAGETPCWLNFVLEKLRAGETPRFRNSALEKLRAGETPLLEKLRVGETPRWRNSALEIFRAGGTPRWRNSALEKLCAGETPRWRDSALEKLRVGETPCWRNSVLEKLRAGETPCWRNSVLEKIRPGETPC
;
A
#
# COMPACT_ATOMS: atom_id res chain seq x y z
N MET A 1 -4.15 0.82 -29.73
CA MET A 1 -4.07 -0.12 -28.59
C MET A 1 -3.06 -1.20 -28.96
N LEU A 2 -2.09 -1.51 -28.11
CA LEU A 2 -1.36 -2.78 -28.23
C LEU A 2 -1.91 -3.73 -27.15
N GLU A 3 -2.18 -4.98 -27.51
CA GLU A 3 -2.85 -5.92 -26.61
C GLU A 3 -1.93 -6.41 -25.49
N LYS A 4 -0.67 -6.70 -25.81
CA LYS A 4 0.32 -7.26 -24.87
C LYS A 4 1.70 -6.72 -25.20
N VAL A 5 2.36 -6.13 -24.20
CA VAL A 5 3.76 -5.71 -24.33
C VAL A 5 4.59 -6.40 -23.25
N ARG A 6 5.76 -6.92 -23.66
CA ARG A 6 6.81 -7.39 -22.76
C ARG A 6 8.02 -6.49 -22.94
N VAL A 7 8.46 -5.90 -21.85
CA VAL A 7 9.60 -4.97 -21.85
C VAL A 7 10.69 -5.52 -20.94
N GLY A 8 11.93 -5.60 -21.47
CA GLY A 8 13.13 -5.96 -20.72
C GLY A 8 13.69 -4.82 -19.87
N GLU A 9 14.97 -4.88 -19.52
CA GLU A 9 15.60 -3.93 -18.62
C GLU A 9 15.80 -2.54 -19.25
N THR A 10 15.53 -1.50 -18.46
CA THR A 10 15.86 -0.09 -18.71
C THR A 10 15.28 0.60 -19.96
N PRO A 11 13.93 0.71 -20.10
CA PRO A 11 13.41 1.85 -20.86
C PRO A 11 12.45 2.74 -20.06
N CYS A 12 12.49 4.03 -20.39
CA CYS A 12 11.55 5.05 -19.92
C CYS A 12 10.42 5.17 -20.95
N TRP A 13 9.21 4.75 -20.57
CA TRP A 13 8.04 4.77 -21.46
C TRP A 13 7.11 5.93 -21.08
N SER A 14 6.52 6.57 -22.08
CA SER A 14 5.57 7.67 -21.88
C SER A 14 4.41 7.58 -22.86
N ASN A 15 3.19 7.86 -22.40
CA ASN A 15 1.98 8.01 -23.22
C ASN A 15 1.54 6.69 -23.89
N PHE A 16 1.05 5.73 -23.10
CA PHE A 16 0.57 4.45 -23.60
C PHE A 16 -0.77 4.02 -23.01
N VAL A 17 -1.56 3.32 -23.82
CA VAL A 17 -2.76 2.60 -23.40
C VAL A 17 -2.64 1.16 -23.91
N LEU A 18 -2.65 0.21 -22.98
CA LEU A 18 -2.51 -1.23 -23.23
C LEU A 18 -3.53 -2.00 -22.40
N GLU A 19 -3.85 -3.21 -22.82
CA GLU A 19 -4.68 -4.09 -21.98
C GLU A 19 -3.79 -4.78 -20.91
N LYS A 20 -2.67 -5.35 -21.34
CA LYS A 20 -1.76 -6.13 -20.47
C LYS A 20 -0.30 -5.74 -20.67
N LEU A 21 0.40 -5.48 -19.55
CA LEU A 21 1.82 -5.15 -19.55
C LEU A 21 2.60 -6.07 -18.60
N ARG A 22 3.73 -6.60 -19.09
CA ARG A 22 4.75 -7.24 -18.25
C ARG A 22 6.07 -6.51 -18.40
N VAL A 23 6.62 -6.03 -17.29
CA VAL A 23 7.89 -5.31 -17.27
C VAL A 23 8.89 -6.02 -16.37
N GLY A 24 10.12 -6.15 -16.88
CA GLY A 24 11.28 -6.68 -16.15
C GLY A 24 11.84 -5.71 -15.10
N ALA A 25 13.11 -5.91 -14.72
CA ALA A 25 13.76 -5.14 -13.67
C ALA A 25 13.98 -3.66 -14.07
N THR A 26 13.68 -2.79 -13.11
CA THR A 26 13.88 -1.32 -13.13
C THR A 26 13.36 -0.61 -14.40
N SER A 27 12.11 -0.14 -14.34
CA SER A 27 11.50 0.65 -15.43
C SER A 27 10.86 1.94 -14.92
N CYS A 28 10.81 2.95 -15.78
CA CYS A 28 10.14 4.21 -15.50
C CYS A 28 9.01 4.42 -16.52
N TRP A 29 7.82 4.74 -16.03
CA TRP A 29 6.65 4.87 -16.87
C TRP A 29 5.87 6.11 -16.49
N ARG A 30 5.42 6.84 -17.49
CA ARG A 30 4.69 8.09 -17.32
C ARG A 30 3.44 8.11 -18.19
N ASN A 31 2.34 8.66 -17.67
CA ASN A 31 1.11 8.91 -18.43
C ASN A 31 0.61 7.64 -19.14
N PHE A 32 0.10 6.67 -18.38
CA PHE A 32 -0.37 5.43 -18.98
C PHE A 32 -1.61 4.87 -18.27
N VAL A 33 -2.36 4.05 -19.02
CA VAL A 33 -3.58 3.40 -18.53
C VAL A 33 -3.56 1.92 -18.95
N PHE A 34 -3.66 1.00 -17.98
CA PHE A 34 -3.73 -0.46 -18.23
C PHE A 34 -4.78 -1.16 -17.37
N GLU A 35 -5.32 -2.28 -17.86
CA GLU A 35 -6.13 -3.17 -17.02
C GLU A 35 -5.25 -4.03 -16.10
N LYS A 36 -4.20 -4.66 -16.65
CA LYS A 36 -3.38 -5.63 -15.91
C LYS A 36 -1.89 -5.39 -16.08
N LEU A 37 -1.23 -5.07 -14.98
CA LEU A 37 0.21 -4.88 -14.90
C LEU A 37 0.87 -5.99 -14.06
N ARG A 38 2.02 -6.47 -14.55
CA ARG A 38 3.01 -7.18 -13.72
C ARG A 38 4.36 -6.52 -13.90
N ALA A 39 4.98 -6.11 -12.80
CA ALA A 39 6.23 -5.39 -12.81
C ALA A 39 7.24 -6.07 -11.88
N GLY A 40 8.50 -6.08 -12.30
CA GLY A 40 9.63 -6.61 -11.54
C GLY A 40 9.98 -5.77 -10.30
N GLU A 41 11.26 -5.81 -9.93
CA GLU A 41 11.73 -5.42 -8.59
C GLU A 41 11.47 -3.95 -8.21
N THR A 42 11.78 -2.98 -9.07
CA THR A 42 11.86 -1.56 -8.67
C THR A 42 11.20 -0.56 -9.63
N PRO A 43 9.97 -0.81 -10.13
CA PRO A 43 9.36 0.06 -11.13
C PRO A 43 8.96 1.43 -10.54
N ARG A 44 9.08 2.48 -11.35
CA ARG A 44 8.62 3.83 -11.04
C ARG A 44 7.50 4.25 -11.97
N TRP A 45 6.34 4.47 -11.38
CA TRP A 45 5.11 4.80 -12.08
C TRP A 45 4.71 6.25 -11.78
N ARG A 46 4.36 7.01 -12.82
CA ARG A 46 3.90 8.40 -12.70
C ARG A 46 2.67 8.64 -13.56
N ASN A 47 1.68 9.32 -13.00
CA ASN A 47 0.47 9.78 -13.70
C ASN A 47 -0.25 8.61 -14.38
N SER A 48 -0.93 7.78 -13.59
CA SER A 48 -1.34 6.46 -14.06
C SER A 48 -2.70 6.05 -13.51
N ALA A 49 -3.48 5.37 -14.36
CA ALA A 49 -4.70 4.70 -13.94
C ALA A 49 -4.61 3.21 -14.26
N LEU A 50 -4.91 2.36 -13.27
CA LEU A 50 -4.77 0.92 -13.41
C LEU A 50 -5.97 0.21 -12.78
N GLU A 51 -6.37 -0.94 -13.31
CA GLU A 51 -7.39 -1.78 -12.64
C GLU A 51 -6.70 -2.76 -11.68
N LYS A 52 -5.70 -3.50 -12.17
CA LYS A 52 -4.99 -4.53 -11.39
C LYS A 52 -3.49 -4.44 -11.61
N ASP A 53 -2.74 -4.43 -10.51
CA ASP A 53 -1.28 -4.41 -10.55
C ASP A 53 -0.66 -5.45 -9.58
N ARG A 54 0.46 -6.03 -10.03
CA ARG A 54 1.37 -6.85 -9.24
C ARG A 54 2.78 -6.32 -9.43
N ALA A 55 3.31 -5.68 -8.42
CA ALA A 55 4.65 -5.12 -8.45
C ALA A 55 5.56 -5.83 -7.45
N GLY A 56 6.85 -5.93 -7.78
CA GLY A 56 7.88 -6.57 -6.98
C GLY A 56 8.26 -5.79 -5.72
N GLU A 57 9.54 -5.86 -5.36
CA GLU A 57 10.07 -5.52 -4.04
C GLU A 57 9.90 -4.06 -3.61
N THR A 58 10.31 -3.09 -4.44
CA THR A 58 10.37 -1.66 -4.03
C THR A 58 9.71 -0.66 -5.01
N PRO A 59 8.49 -0.93 -5.49
CA PRO A 59 7.83 -0.09 -6.47
C PRO A 59 7.43 1.29 -5.92
N CYS A 60 7.48 2.30 -6.78
CA CYS A 60 7.12 3.68 -6.45
C CYS A 60 6.02 4.19 -7.38
N TRP A 61 4.91 4.68 -6.81
CA TRP A 61 3.83 5.31 -7.56
C TRP A 61 3.67 6.77 -7.16
N LEU A 62 3.51 7.61 -8.17
CA LEU A 62 3.25 9.04 -8.03
C LEU A 62 2.05 9.44 -8.89
N ASN A 63 1.05 10.11 -8.30
CA ASN A 63 -0.15 10.56 -9.00
C ASN A 63 -0.87 9.37 -9.66
N PHE A 64 -1.45 8.48 -8.87
CA PHE A 64 -2.05 7.26 -9.40
C PHE A 64 -3.42 6.95 -8.83
N VAL A 65 -4.22 6.27 -9.64
CA VAL A 65 -5.51 5.67 -9.27
C VAL A 65 -5.46 4.19 -9.59
N LEU A 66 -5.78 3.33 -8.63
CA LEU A 66 -5.83 1.89 -8.85
C LEU A 66 -6.95 1.21 -8.07
N GLU A 67 -7.53 0.18 -8.65
CA GLU A 67 -8.53 -0.62 -7.93
C GLU A 67 -7.84 -1.65 -7.02
N LYS A 68 -6.95 -2.49 -7.57
CA LYS A 68 -6.36 -3.61 -6.83
C LYS A 68 -4.85 -3.71 -7.01
N LEU A 69 -4.13 -3.60 -5.90
CA LEU A 69 -2.67 -3.77 -5.86
C LEU A 69 -2.25 -4.98 -5.03
N ARG A 70 -1.30 -5.73 -5.57
CA ARG A 70 -0.39 -6.55 -4.77
C ARG A 70 1.02 -6.03 -4.96
N ALA A 71 1.66 -5.62 -3.88
CA ALA A 71 3.03 -5.12 -3.92
C ALA A 71 3.90 -5.91 -2.95
N GLY A 72 5.19 -6.03 -3.30
CA GLY A 72 6.21 -6.62 -2.46
C GLY A 72 6.56 -5.75 -1.26
N GLU A 73 7.83 -5.80 -0.86
CA GLU A 73 8.29 -5.46 0.49
C GLU A 73 8.12 -4.00 0.94
N THR A 74 8.45 -3.03 0.07
CA THR A 74 8.53 -1.61 0.47
C THR A 74 7.93 -0.64 -0.55
N PRO A 75 6.64 -0.79 -0.91
CA PRO A 75 6.03 0.07 -1.88
C PRO A 75 5.89 1.51 -1.35
N ARG A 76 6.08 2.49 -2.25
CA ARG A 76 5.98 3.92 -1.93
C ARG A 76 4.90 4.58 -2.76
N PHE A 77 4.02 5.31 -2.10
CA PHE A 77 2.90 5.99 -2.71
C PHE A 77 2.92 7.47 -2.37
N ARG A 78 2.68 8.29 -3.39
CA ARG A 78 2.52 9.73 -3.24
C ARG A 78 1.40 10.21 -4.14
N ASN A 79 0.47 11.00 -3.60
CA ASN A 79 -0.68 11.53 -4.33
C ASN A 79 -1.46 10.38 -5.01
N SER A 80 -2.08 9.53 -4.21
CA SER A 80 -2.47 8.19 -4.63
C SER A 80 -3.86 7.84 -4.12
N ALA A 81 -4.70 7.27 -4.98
CA ALA A 81 -6.01 6.73 -4.61
C ALA A 81 -6.06 5.24 -4.94
N LEU A 82 -6.40 4.41 -3.97
CA LEU A 82 -6.41 2.96 -4.14
C LEU A 82 -7.61 2.33 -3.44
N GLU A 83 -8.35 1.44 -4.09
CA GLU A 83 -9.47 0.76 -3.41
C GLU A 83 -8.94 -0.33 -2.47
N LYS A 84 -8.11 -1.25 -3.00
CA LYS A 84 -7.65 -2.44 -2.27
C LYS A 84 -6.16 -2.66 -2.44
N LEU A 85 -5.46 -2.74 -1.31
CA LEU A 85 -4.06 -3.14 -1.24
C LEU A 85 -3.85 -4.37 -0.37
N ARG A 86 -3.01 -5.27 -0.88
CA ARG A 86 -2.28 -6.26 -0.09
C ARG A 86 -0.79 -6.02 -0.27
N ALA A 87 -0.09 -5.72 0.83
CA ALA A 87 1.37 -5.62 0.86
C ALA A 87 1.95 -6.76 1.68
N GLY A 88 3.05 -7.34 1.18
CA GLY A 88 3.70 -8.54 1.73
C GLY A 88 3.45 -9.77 0.86
N GLU A 89 4.40 -10.71 0.90
CA GLU A 89 4.27 -12.00 0.22
C GLU A 89 3.48 -13.00 1.08
N THR A 90 2.67 -13.83 0.44
CA THR A 90 2.37 -15.19 0.93
C THR A 90 1.78 -15.96 -0.24
N PRO A 91 2.36 -17.12 -0.59
CA PRO A 91 2.00 -18.35 0.14
C PRO A 91 3.17 -19.34 0.34
N LEU A 92 3.17 -20.09 1.46
CA LEU A 92 4.10 -21.20 1.80
C LEU A 92 5.43 -20.77 2.46
N LEU A 93 5.82 -21.49 3.51
CA LEU A 93 7.10 -21.45 4.25
C LEU A 93 7.23 -20.51 5.46
N GLU A 94 6.63 -20.98 6.55
CA GLU A 94 7.01 -21.04 7.98
C GLU A 94 8.18 -20.25 8.60
N LYS A 95 9.19 -19.71 7.91
CA LYS A 95 10.30 -18.99 8.58
C LYS A 95 10.97 -17.97 7.67
N LEU A 96 10.35 -16.80 7.49
CA LEU A 96 11.05 -15.59 7.02
C LEU A 96 10.22 -14.36 7.39
N ARG A 97 10.72 -13.59 8.35
CA ARG A 97 10.26 -12.21 8.60
C ARG A 97 11.00 -11.26 7.65
N VAL A 98 10.35 -10.11 7.45
CA VAL A 98 10.82 -8.87 6.82
C VAL A 98 10.46 -8.71 5.34
N GLY A 99 9.51 -7.80 5.12
CA GLY A 99 9.10 -7.24 3.84
C GLY A 99 7.86 -6.34 4.00
N GLU A 100 7.97 -5.34 4.88
CA GLU A 100 6.86 -4.99 5.79
C GLU A 100 6.52 -3.48 5.90
N THR A 101 7.09 -2.58 5.08
CA THR A 101 7.01 -1.13 5.39
C THR A 101 6.50 -0.22 4.26
N PRO A 102 5.23 -0.35 3.84
CA PRO A 102 4.67 0.53 2.83
C PRO A 102 4.59 1.98 3.35
N ARG A 103 4.95 2.93 2.49
CA ARG A 103 4.98 4.36 2.82
C ARG A 103 4.01 5.15 1.96
N TRP A 104 3.18 5.97 2.62
CA TRP A 104 2.16 6.78 1.98
C TRP A 104 2.31 8.26 2.31
N ARG A 105 2.02 9.09 1.31
CA ARG A 105 1.92 10.54 1.48
C ARG A 105 0.81 11.08 0.59
N ASN A 106 -0.10 11.87 1.19
CA ASN A 106 -1.21 12.49 0.46
C ASN A 106 -2.02 11.41 -0.29
N SER A 107 -2.60 10.46 0.43
CA SER A 107 -3.21 9.28 -0.20
C SER A 107 -4.55 8.92 0.41
N ALA A 108 -5.41 8.30 -0.40
CA ALA A 108 -6.69 7.75 0.02
C ALA A 108 -6.71 6.25 -0.28
N LEU A 109 -7.17 5.45 0.69
CA LEU A 109 -7.26 4.00 0.55
C LEU A 109 -8.50 3.45 1.25
N GLU A 110 -9.24 2.54 0.63
CA GLU A 110 -10.40 1.94 1.32
C GLU A 110 -9.96 0.78 2.20
N ILE A 111 -9.25 -0.21 1.63
CA ILE A 111 -8.89 -1.43 2.33
C ILE A 111 -7.41 -1.70 2.20
N PHE A 112 -6.75 -1.79 3.35
CA PHE A 112 -5.34 -2.11 3.45
C PHE A 112 -5.09 -3.30 4.37
N ARG A 113 -4.32 -4.26 3.86
CA ARG A 113 -3.79 -5.39 4.64
C ARG A 113 -2.28 -5.50 4.46
N ALA A 114 -1.56 -5.56 5.58
CA ALA A 114 -0.13 -5.80 5.60
C ALA A 114 0.28 -6.65 6.79
N GLY A 115 1.32 -7.46 6.62
CA GLY A 115 1.99 -8.12 7.74
C GLY A 115 2.76 -7.15 8.62
N GLY A 116 3.29 -6.07 8.03
CA GLY A 116 4.32 -5.24 8.65
C GLY A 116 3.93 -3.92 9.30
N THR A 117 4.91 -3.01 9.40
CA THR A 117 4.81 -1.63 9.93
C THR A 117 4.57 -0.54 8.87
N PRO A 118 3.32 -0.36 8.38
CA PRO A 118 2.99 0.71 7.45
C PRO A 118 3.16 2.09 8.04
N ARG A 119 3.56 3.04 7.19
CA ARG A 119 3.69 4.47 7.57
C ARG A 119 2.90 5.36 6.62
N TRP A 120 2.06 6.24 7.15
CA TRP A 120 1.35 7.21 6.32
C TRP A 120 1.35 8.63 6.89
N ARG A 121 1.22 9.60 5.98
CA ARG A 121 1.16 11.04 6.28
C ARG A 121 0.12 11.69 5.39
N ASN A 122 -0.70 12.58 5.93
CA ASN A 122 -1.72 13.32 5.17
C ASN A 122 -2.62 12.34 4.39
N SER A 123 -3.17 11.32 5.03
CA SER A 123 -3.92 10.26 4.33
C SER A 123 -5.26 9.96 4.97
N ALA A 124 -6.18 9.43 4.17
CA ALA A 124 -7.48 8.95 4.62
C ALA A 124 -7.58 7.45 4.33
N LEU A 125 -8.01 6.66 5.32
CA LEU A 125 -8.12 5.21 5.21
C LEU A 125 -9.41 4.72 5.86
N GLU A 126 -10.18 3.84 5.19
CA GLU A 126 -11.37 3.27 5.83
C GLU A 126 -11.01 2.09 6.73
N LYS A 127 -10.29 1.09 6.20
CA LYS A 127 -10.02 -0.17 6.91
C LYS A 127 -8.55 -0.56 6.82
N LEU A 128 -7.94 -0.74 7.98
CA LEU A 128 -6.58 -1.25 8.14
C LEU A 128 -6.56 -2.53 8.96
N CYS A 129 -5.92 -3.57 8.41
CA CYS A 129 -5.43 -4.71 9.18
C CYS A 129 -3.90 -4.79 9.05
N ALA A 130 -3.19 -4.59 10.16
CA ALA A 130 -1.73 -4.71 10.23
C ALA A 130 -1.34 -5.80 11.23
N GLY A 131 -0.33 -6.62 10.92
CA GLY A 131 0.25 -7.58 11.87
C GLY A 131 1.06 -6.84 12.93
N GLU A 132 1.98 -6.01 12.49
CA GLU A 132 2.88 -5.21 13.34
C GLU A 132 2.40 -3.77 13.55
N THR A 133 3.23 -2.96 14.21
CA THR A 133 3.06 -1.54 14.60
C THR A 133 2.88 -0.54 13.43
N PRO A 134 1.64 -0.11 13.09
CA PRO A 134 1.42 0.97 12.12
C PRO A 134 1.73 2.35 12.72
N ARG A 135 2.21 3.29 11.89
CA ARG A 135 2.46 4.68 12.31
C ARG A 135 1.83 5.71 11.37
N TRP A 136 1.16 6.72 11.94
CA TRP A 136 0.58 7.78 11.11
C TRP A 136 0.55 9.18 11.68
N ARG A 137 0.42 10.14 10.76
CA ARG A 137 0.40 11.58 11.07
C ARG A 137 -0.54 12.34 10.16
N ASP A 138 -1.23 13.33 10.71
CA ASP A 138 -2.07 14.27 9.95
C ASP A 138 -3.10 13.50 9.11
N SER A 139 -3.76 12.48 9.66
CA SER A 139 -4.54 11.49 8.89
C SER A 139 -5.85 11.09 9.58
N ALA A 140 -6.78 10.52 8.80
CA ALA A 140 -8.04 9.99 9.30
C ALA A 140 -8.16 8.49 9.00
N LEU A 141 -8.63 7.72 9.98
CA LEU A 141 -8.84 6.28 9.85
C LEU A 141 -10.19 5.86 10.47
N GLU A 142 -11.04 5.14 9.73
CA GLU A 142 -12.32 4.67 10.28
C GLU A 142 -12.12 3.43 11.17
N LYS A 143 -11.43 2.39 10.69
CA LYS A 143 -11.27 1.11 11.40
C LYS A 143 -9.84 0.60 11.35
N LEU A 144 -9.26 0.37 12.53
CA LEU A 144 -7.95 -0.25 12.71
C LEU A 144 -8.07 -1.59 13.46
N ARG A 145 -7.46 -2.63 12.89
CA ARG A 145 -7.15 -3.89 13.56
C ARG A 145 -5.65 -4.11 13.51
N VAL A 146 -5.04 -4.28 14.67
CA VAL A 146 -3.58 -4.45 14.79
C VAL A 146 -3.23 -5.46 15.87
N GLY A 147 -2.23 -6.30 15.61
CA GLY A 147 -1.69 -7.23 16.61
C GLY A 147 -0.88 -6.50 17.68
N GLU A 148 0.03 -5.63 17.27
CA GLU A 148 0.91 -4.84 18.14
C GLU A 148 0.41 -3.41 18.43
N THR A 149 1.24 -2.61 19.09
CA THR A 149 1.00 -1.21 19.47
C THR A 149 0.96 -0.24 18.27
N PRO A 150 -0.18 0.37 17.91
CA PRO A 150 -0.23 1.43 16.90
C PRO A 150 0.14 2.80 17.45
N CYS A 151 0.71 3.68 16.62
CA CYS A 151 1.11 5.03 17.03
C CYS A 151 0.69 6.15 16.07
N TRP A 152 0.07 7.22 16.59
CA TRP A 152 -0.40 8.32 15.74
C TRP A 152 -0.36 9.74 16.31
N ARG A 153 -0.26 10.73 15.42
CA ARG A 153 -0.22 12.15 15.80
C ARG A 153 -1.12 13.01 14.92
N ASN A 154 -1.78 14.02 15.49
CA ASN A 154 -2.61 14.98 14.74
C ASN A 154 -3.65 14.26 13.86
N SER A 155 -4.28 13.21 14.39
CA SER A 155 -5.07 12.30 13.57
C SER A 155 -6.36 11.88 14.27
N VAL A 156 -7.31 11.38 13.48
CA VAL A 156 -8.59 10.88 13.95
C VAL A 156 -8.69 9.38 13.68
N LEU A 157 -9.13 8.61 14.67
CA LEU A 157 -9.45 7.19 14.55
C LEU A 157 -10.83 6.92 15.16
N GLU A 158 -11.77 6.35 14.40
CA GLU A 158 -13.07 6.01 15.00
C GLU A 158 -13.00 4.72 15.82
N LYS A 159 -12.48 3.63 15.24
CA LYS A 159 -12.57 2.30 15.86
C LYS A 159 -11.23 1.60 15.87
N LEU A 160 -10.73 1.28 17.05
CA LEU A 160 -9.50 0.53 17.27
C LEU A 160 -9.76 -0.85 17.89
N ARG A 161 -9.20 -1.89 17.29
CA ARG A 161 -8.92 -3.18 17.94
C ARG A 161 -7.41 -3.40 17.94
N ALA A 162 -6.78 -3.36 19.12
CA ALA A 162 -5.35 -3.54 19.29
C ALA A 162 -5.05 -4.61 20.32
N GLY A 163 -4.07 -5.48 20.05
CA GLY A 163 -3.57 -6.45 21.03
C GLY A 163 -2.77 -5.80 22.16
N GLU A 164 -2.18 -4.64 21.89
CA GLU A 164 -1.38 -3.87 22.85
C GLU A 164 -1.84 -2.41 22.99
N THR A 165 -1.29 -1.70 23.98
CA THR A 165 -1.66 -0.32 24.31
C THR A 165 -1.23 0.68 23.23
N PRO A 166 -2.16 1.31 22.49
CA PRO A 166 -1.86 2.37 21.53
C PRO A 166 -1.16 3.61 22.10
N CYS A 167 -0.43 4.33 21.25
CA CYS A 167 0.21 5.61 21.57
C CYS A 167 -0.29 6.76 20.67
N TRP A 168 -0.80 7.86 21.24
CA TRP A 168 -1.23 9.01 20.42
C TRP A 168 -1.00 10.39 21.03
N ARG A 169 -0.84 11.40 20.15
CA ARG A 169 -0.65 12.82 20.54
C ARG A 169 -1.46 13.77 19.66
N ASN A 170 -2.17 14.72 20.28
CA ASN A 170 -3.01 15.68 19.57
C ASN A 170 -4.00 14.97 18.63
N SER A 171 -4.63 13.89 19.10
CA SER A 171 -5.42 12.99 18.28
C SER A 171 -6.71 12.61 18.98
N VAL A 172 -7.70 12.19 18.20
CA VAL A 172 -9.01 11.74 18.67
C VAL A 172 -9.14 10.24 18.41
N LEU A 173 -9.66 9.51 19.41
CA LEU A 173 -10.06 8.12 19.31
C LEU A 173 -11.47 7.97 19.88
N GLU A 174 -12.43 7.51 19.06
CA GLU A 174 -13.82 7.36 19.55
C GLU A 174 -14.03 6.06 20.35
N LYS A 175 -13.53 4.93 19.83
CA LYS A 175 -13.78 3.60 20.41
C LYS A 175 -12.54 2.74 20.38
N ILE A 176 -12.17 2.19 21.53
CA ILE A 176 -11.14 1.17 21.67
C ILE A 176 -11.76 -0.14 22.16
N ARG A 177 -11.34 -1.25 21.57
CA ARG A 177 -11.61 -2.60 22.04
C ARG A 177 -10.29 -3.34 22.19
N PRO A 178 -10.06 -4.06 23.30
CA PRO A 178 -8.92 -4.96 23.37
C PRO A 178 -9.02 -6.00 22.26
N GLY A 179 -7.88 -6.35 21.68
CA GLY A 179 -7.74 -7.53 20.86
C GLY A 179 -8.02 -8.76 21.72
N GLU A 180 -8.84 -9.69 21.25
CA GLU A 180 -8.83 -11.02 21.83
C GLU A 180 -7.54 -11.64 21.30
N THR A 181 -6.59 -11.95 22.17
CA THR A 181 -5.52 -12.89 21.84
C THR A 181 -6.20 -14.20 21.42
N PRO A 182 -6.11 -14.64 20.16
CA PRO A 182 -6.42 -16.04 19.87
C PRO A 182 -5.30 -16.84 20.55
N CYS A 183 -5.67 -17.64 21.55
CA CYS A 183 -4.77 -18.64 22.12
C CYS A 183 -4.35 -19.66 21.04
#